data_AF-A0A970JUM2-F1
#
_entry.id   AF-A0A970JUM2-F1
#
_cell.length_a   1.000
_cell.length_b   1.000
_cell.length_c   1.000
_cell.angle_alpha   90.00
_cell.angle_beta   90.00
_cell.angle_gamma   90.00
#
_symmetry.space_group_name_H-M   'P 1'
#
loop_
_entity.id
_entity.type
_entity.pdbx_description
1 polymer ?
#
loop_
_entity_poly.entity_id
_entity_poly.type
_entity_poly.pdbx_seq_one_letter_code
_entity_poly.pdbx_strand_id
1 'polypeptide(L)'
;MKKEKKISGRDGREPTIPVRVSCSLYGAAQKTARAEHRTIAGQVEYWARLGRATLDNPDLPVELVRSILAAQRRQEIEPFVPEE
;
A
#
# COMPACT_ATOMS: atom_id res chain seq x y z
N MET A 1 -23.53 -20.05 -30.65
CA MET A 1 -22.25 -19.38 -30.34
C MET A 1 -22.39 -18.49 -29.12
N LYS A 2 -21.41 -18.54 -28.23
CA LYS A 2 -21.45 -18.07 -26.84
C LYS A 2 -21.66 -16.56 -26.74
N LYS A 3 -22.67 -16.14 -25.95
CA LYS A 3 -22.94 -14.74 -25.62
C LYS A 3 -21.79 -14.20 -24.77
N GLU A 4 -21.12 -13.16 -25.24
CA GLU A 4 -20.19 -12.36 -24.45
C GLU A 4 -20.97 -11.71 -23.30
N LYS A 5 -20.74 -12.19 -22.09
CA LYS A 5 -21.29 -11.58 -20.87
C LYS A 5 -20.53 -10.28 -20.66
N LYS A 6 -21.15 -9.19 -21.12
CA LYS A 6 -20.87 -7.81 -20.72
C LYS A 6 -20.82 -7.75 -19.20
N ILE A 7 -19.62 -7.70 -18.63
CA ILE A 7 -19.39 -7.43 -17.20
C ILE A 7 -19.70 -5.95 -16.97
N SER A 8 -20.98 -5.65 -16.88
CA SER A 8 -21.50 -4.38 -16.39
C SER A 8 -21.27 -4.31 -14.88
N GLY A 9 -20.59 -3.25 -14.44
CA GLY A 9 -20.54 -2.82 -13.05
C GLY A 9 -19.51 -3.56 -12.21
N ARG A 10 -18.30 -3.02 -12.11
CA ARG A 10 -17.47 -3.23 -10.92
C ARG A 10 -16.97 -1.88 -10.45
N ASP A 11 -17.42 -1.54 -9.25
CA ASP A 11 -16.76 -0.67 -8.28
C ASP A 11 -15.26 -0.54 -8.57
N GLY A 12 -14.73 0.69 -8.63
CA GLY A 12 -13.35 1.02 -9.04
C GLY A 12 -12.25 0.51 -8.09
N ARG A 13 -12.50 -0.57 -7.37
CA ARG A 13 -11.57 -1.27 -6.50
C ARG A 13 -10.81 -2.32 -7.30
N GLU A 14 -9.50 -2.26 -7.21
CA GLU A 14 -8.59 -3.25 -7.78
C GLU A 14 -8.94 -4.66 -7.23
N PRO A 15 -8.97 -5.70 -8.08
CA PRO A 15 -9.33 -7.05 -7.64
C PRO A 15 -8.32 -7.60 -6.63
N THR A 16 -8.81 -8.14 -5.50
CA THR A 16 -7.95 -8.76 -4.48
C THR A 16 -7.84 -10.26 -4.67
N ILE A 17 -6.68 -10.82 -4.33
CA ILE A 17 -6.40 -12.26 -4.36
C ILE A 17 -6.08 -12.71 -2.93
N PRO A 18 -6.70 -13.79 -2.41
CA PRO A 18 -6.41 -14.29 -1.06
C PRO A 18 -5.01 -14.90 -1.00
N VAL A 19 -4.22 -14.51 0.01
CA VAL A 19 -2.86 -15.01 0.24
C VAL A 19 -2.78 -15.64 1.63
N ARG A 20 -2.11 -16.79 1.74
CA ARG A 20 -1.82 -17.43 3.03
C ARG A 20 -0.63 -16.73 3.69
N VAL A 21 -0.79 -16.34 4.95
CA VAL A 21 0.26 -15.68 5.75
C VAL A 21 0.45 -16.42 7.08
N SER A 22 1.63 -16.32 7.66
CA SER A 22 1.91 -16.90 8.98
C SER A 22 1.12 -16.20 10.08
N CYS A 23 0.76 -16.93 11.14
CA CYS A 23 0.08 -16.34 12.30
C CYS A 23 0.90 -15.23 12.97
N SER A 24 2.23 -15.35 12.97
CA SER A 24 3.13 -14.33 13.51
C SER A 24 3.05 -13.02 12.72
N LEU A 25 3.10 -13.09 11.38
CA LEU A 25 2.97 -11.92 10.52
C LEU A 25 1.58 -11.29 10.67
N TYR A 26 0.53 -12.11 10.70
CA TYR A 26 -0.84 -11.63 10.91
C TYR A 26 -0.99 -10.91 12.25
N GLY A 27 -0.44 -11.48 13.34
CA GLY A 27 -0.47 -10.88 14.67
C GLY A 27 0.30 -9.56 14.75
N ALA A 28 1.47 -9.48 14.10
CA ALA A 28 2.23 -8.24 13.99
C ALA A 28 1.45 -7.17 13.22
N ALA A 29 0.91 -7.52 12.04
CA ALA A 29 0.10 -6.62 11.23
C ALA A 29 -1.14 -6.14 11.99
N GLN A 30 -1.82 -7.01 12.74
CA GLN A 30 -2.98 -6.64 13.53
C GLN A 30 -2.66 -5.60 14.61
N LYS A 31 -1.53 -5.76 15.33
CA LYS A 31 -1.10 -4.80 16.37
C LYS A 31 -0.79 -3.44 15.75
N THR A 32 0.01 -3.41 14.70
CA THR A 32 0.40 -2.16 14.03
C THR A 32 -0.80 -1.49 13.34
N ALA A 33 -1.68 -2.26 12.70
CA ALA A 33 -2.88 -1.74 12.03
C ALA A 33 -3.80 -1.01 13.01
N ARG A 34 -3.95 -1.53 14.25
CA ARG A 34 -4.73 -0.86 15.30
C ARG A 34 -4.11 0.47 15.73
N ALA A 35 -2.78 0.51 15.90
CA ALA A 35 -2.08 1.74 16.28
C ALA A 35 -2.12 2.82 15.18
N GLU A 36 -2.12 2.39 13.92
CA GLU A 36 -2.02 3.28 12.75
C GLU A 36 -3.37 3.56 12.08
N HIS A 37 -4.48 3.14 12.69
CA HIS A 37 -5.84 3.27 12.14
C HIS A 37 -5.97 2.74 10.70
N ARG A 38 -5.38 1.57 10.43
CA ARG A 38 -5.46 0.85 9.14
C ARG A 38 -6.22 -0.46 9.28
N THR A 39 -6.69 -1.01 8.17
CA THR A 39 -7.11 -2.41 8.11
C THR A 39 -5.88 -3.32 8.18
N ILE A 40 -6.06 -4.58 8.61
CA ILE A 40 -4.95 -5.54 8.70
C ILE A 40 -4.33 -5.77 7.30
N ALA A 41 -5.17 -5.95 6.28
CA ALA A 41 -4.71 -6.08 4.90
C ALA A 41 -3.97 -4.81 4.43
N GLY A 42 -4.51 -3.63 4.73
CA GLY A 42 -3.88 -2.36 4.36
C GLY A 42 -2.54 -2.13 5.07
N GLN A 43 -2.34 -2.68 6.28
CA GLN A 43 -1.04 -2.64 6.96
C GLN A 43 -0.01 -3.55 6.29
N VAL A 44 -0.42 -4.72 5.80
CA VAL A 44 0.45 -5.64 5.04
C VAL A 44 0.82 -5.02 3.68
N GLU A 45 -0.15 -4.44 2.97
CA GLU A 45 0.10 -3.71 1.72
C GLU A 45 1.06 -2.53 1.92
N TYR A 46 0.91 -1.82 3.03
CA TYR A 46 1.81 -0.73 3.40
C TYR A 46 3.25 -1.23 3.61
N TRP A 47 3.45 -2.32 4.35
CA TRP A 47 4.79 -2.91 4.52
C TRP A 47 5.38 -3.38 3.20
N ALA A 48 4.58 -3.99 2.33
CA ALA A 48 5.03 -4.40 1.00
C ALA A 48 5.46 -3.19 0.15
N ARG A 49 4.69 -2.09 0.20
CA ARG A 49 5.02 -0.84 -0.52
C ARG A 49 6.28 -0.18 0.03
N LEU A 50 6.41 -0.10 1.36
CA LEU A 50 7.58 0.46 2.04
C LEU A 50 8.84 -0.35 1.71
N GLY A 51 8.76 -1.68 1.78
CA GLY A 51 9.87 -2.57 1.44
C GLY A 51 10.30 -2.39 -0.01
N ARG A 52 9.36 -2.38 -0.96
CA ARG A 52 9.66 -2.15 -2.37
C ARG A 52 10.31 -0.78 -2.61
N ALA A 53 9.72 0.29 -2.09
CA ALA A 53 10.26 1.64 -2.28
C ALA A 53 11.66 1.80 -1.68
N THR A 54 11.96 1.11 -0.58
CA THR A 54 13.29 1.09 0.04
C THR A 54 14.30 0.30 -0.81
N LEU A 55 13.90 -0.84 -1.37
CA LEU A 55 14.75 -1.65 -2.25
C LEU A 55 15.05 -0.94 -3.57
N ASP A 56 14.08 -0.21 -4.11
CA ASP A 56 14.23 0.57 -5.35
C ASP A 56 15.12 1.81 -5.14
N ASN A 57 15.24 2.31 -3.91
CA ASN A 57 16.01 3.50 -3.55
C ASN A 57 16.94 3.21 -2.35
N PRO A 58 17.98 2.37 -2.55
CA PRO A 58 18.82 1.88 -1.44
C PRO A 58 19.60 2.99 -0.73
N ASP A 59 19.83 4.12 -1.40
CA ASP A 59 20.53 5.28 -0.85
C ASP A 59 19.64 6.13 0.07
N LEU A 60 18.32 5.92 0.05
CA LEU A 60 17.39 6.67 0.88
C LEU A 60 17.19 5.99 2.24
N PRO A 61 17.28 6.74 3.35
CA PRO A 61 16.93 6.20 4.66
C PRO A 61 15.49 5.68 4.69
N VAL A 62 15.28 4.51 5.28
CA VAL A 62 13.94 3.89 5.41
C VAL A 62 12.93 4.85 6.04
N GLU A 63 13.37 5.64 7.02
CA GLU A 63 12.52 6.61 7.71
C GLU A 63 12.04 7.73 6.79
N LEU A 64 12.84 8.14 5.80
CA LEU A 64 12.46 9.13 4.79
C LEU A 64 11.43 8.54 3.83
N VAL A 65 11.63 7.31 3.35
CA VAL A 65 10.65 6.62 2.50
C VAL A 65 9.32 6.48 3.25
N ARG A 66 9.38 6.13 4.54
CA ARG A 66 8.22 6.03 5.42
C ARG A 66 7.47 7.36 5.55
N SER A 67 8.17 8.47 5.75
CA SER A 67 7.55 9.79 5.88
C SER A 67 6.89 10.25 4.57
N ILE A 68 7.52 10.00 3.43
CA ILE A 68 6.96 10.29 2.10
C ILE A 68 5.68 9.48 1.89
N LEU A 69 5.67 8.17 2.16
CA LEU A 69 4.48 7.34 2.04
C LEU A 69 3.34 7.78 2.97
N ALA A 70 3.67 8.28 4.17
CA ALA A 70 2.70 8.86 5.09
C ALA A 70 2.11 10.17 4.56
N ALA A 71 2.95 11.07 4.01
CA ALA A 71 2.52 12.32 3.40
C ALA A 71 1.62 12.06 2.18
N GLN A 72 1.99 11.12 1.31
CA GLN A 72 1.16 10.69 0.17
C GLN A 72 -0.24 10.25 0.60
N ARG A 73 -0.33 9.47 1.69
CA ARG A 73 -1.62 9.03 2.24
C ARG A 73 -2.47 10.20 2.75
N ARG A 74 -1.84 11.21 3.35
CA ARG A 74 -2.51 12.41 3.87
C ARG A 74 -2.76 13.46 2.79
N GLN A 75 -2.33 13.22 1.55
CA GLN A 75 -2.38 14.17 0.42
C GLN A 75 -1.60 15.46 0.71
N GLU A 76 -0.55 15.36 1.53
CA GLU A 76 0.36 16.46 1.88
C GLU A 76 1.60 16.44 0.96
N ILE A 77 1.38 16.21 -0.33
CA ILE A 77 2.45 16.18 -1.34
C ILE A 77 2.19 17.27 -2.35
N GLU A 78 3.20 18.10 -2.59
CA GLU A 78 3.20 19.04 -3.70
C GLU A 78 4.18 18.55 -4.76
N PRO A 79 3.82 18.63 -6.06
CA PRO A 79 4.76 18.32 -7.11
C PRO A 79 5.92 19.31 -7.06
N PHE A 80 7.14 18.78 -7.03
CA PHE A 80 8.33 19.61 -7.13
C PHE A 80 8.38 20.29 -8.51
N VAL A 81 8.42 21.62 -8.51
CA VAL A 81 8.68 22.44 -9.69
C VAL A 81 10.10 23.00 -9.53
N PRO A 82 11.08 22.56 -10.34
CA PRO A 82 12.43 23.12 -10.29
C PRO A 82 12.38 24.61 -10.67
N GLU A 83 13.07 25.44 -9.90
CA GLU A 83 13.37 26.82 -10.34
C GLU A 83 14.45 26.74 -11.42
N GLU A 84 14.23 27.42 -12.56
CA GLU A 84 15.20 27.51 -13.68
C GLU A 84 16.44 28.34 -13.33
#